data_AF-A0A3S3QK05-F1
#
_entry.id   AF-A0A3S3QK05-F1
#
_cell.length_a   1.000
_cell.length_b   1.000
_cell.length_c   1.000
_cell.angle_alpha   90.00
_cell.angle_beta   90.00
_cell.angle_gamma   90.00
#
_symmetry.space_group_name_H-M   'P 1'
#
loop_
_entity.id
_entity.type
_entity.pdbx_description
1 polymer ?
#
loop_
_entity_poly.entity_id
_entity_poly.type
_entity_poly.pdbx_seq_one_letter_code
_entity_poly.pdbx_strand_id
1 'polypeptide(L)' 'MTDCGDCPGLTVPKVKLLNETTKSLDRPFEVLHLGTCMKSAMEMAGCPINFDDLQVTLEKNMGIKVVLGTHAY' A
#
# COMPACT_ATOMS: atom_id res chain seq x y z
N MET A 1 10.98 -6.80 6.29
CA MET A 1 9.92 -7.63 5.67
C MET A 1 8.65 -6.80 5.72
N THR A 2 7.97 -6.56 4.61
CA THR A 2 6.73 -5.77 4.61
C THR A 2 5.58 -6.65 5.09
N ASP A 3 5.33 -6.63 6.40
CA ASP A 3 4.17 -7.28 7.01
C ASP A 3 3.01 -6.28 7.20
N CYS A 4 1.84 -6.82 7.52
CA CYS A 4 0.60 -6.07 7.71
C CYS A 4 0.39 -5.53 9.13
N GLY A 5 1.34 -5.76 10.05
CA GLY A 5 1.25 -5.35 11.46
C GLY A 5 1.80 -3.96 11.74
N ASP A 6 2.35 -3.28 10.74
CA ASP A 6 2.98 -1.98 10.90
C ASP A 6 2.00 -0.81 10.65
N CYS A 7 2.34 0.38 11.15
CA CYS A 7 1.49 1.56 11.03
C CYS A 7 1.17 1.87 9.55
N PRO A 8 -0.11 2.01 9.16
CA PRO A 8 -0.49 2.30 7.78
C PRO A 8 0.12 3.57 7.21
N GLY A 9 0.41 4.55 8.07
CA GLY A 9 1.12 5.79 7.68
C GLY A 9 2.53 5.55 7.13
N LEU A 10 3.15 4.42 7.43
CA LEU A 10 4.44 4.02 6.88
C LEU A 10 4.33 3.34 5.51
N THR A 11 3.12 3.06 5.02
CA THR A 11 2.91 2.40 3.72
C THR A 11 3.44 3.26 2.57
N VAL A 12 3.17 4.57 2.58
CA VAL A 12 3.63 5.50 1.53
C VAL A 12 5.16 5.51 1.39
N PRO A 13 5.96 5.76 2.45
CA PRO A 13 7.41 5.75 2.32
C PRO A 13 7.97 4.36 1.97
N LYS A 14 7.35 3.27 2.45
CA LYS A 14 7.74 1.90 2.08
C LYS A 14 7.55 1.62 0.59
N VAL A 15 6.38 1.96 0.05
CA VAL A 15 6.08 1.81 -1.39
C VAL A 15 6.98 2.70 -2.23
N LYS A 16 7.30 3.91 -1.76
CA LYS A 16 8.25 4.80 -2.43
C LYS A 16 9.61 4.15 -2.60
N LEU A 17 10.18 3.63 -1.52
CA LEU A 17 11.48 2.95 -1.52
C LEU A 17 11.47 1.72 -2.42
N LEU A 18 10.39 0.93 -2.38
CA LEU A 18 10.22 -0.21 -3.26
C LEU A 18 10.19 0.23 -4.73
N ASN A 19 9.42 1.26 -5.07
CA ASN A 19 9.32 1.81 -6.44
C ASN A 19 10.67 2.28 -6.97
N GLU A 20 11.43 3.04 -6.16
CA GLU A 20 12.77 3.50 -6.52
C GLU A 20 13.74 2.32 -6.72
N THR A 21 13.69 1.33 -5.82
CA THR A 21 14.54 0.11 -5.92
C THR A 21 14.17 -0.73 -7.14
N THR A 22 12.89 -0.89 -7.44
CA THR A 22 12.45 -1.68 -8.59
C THR A 22 12.75 -0.98 -9.91
N LYS A 23 12.67 0.36 -9.93
CA LYS A 23 13.08 1.16 -11.08
C LYS A 23 14.59 1.09 -11.32
N SER A 24 15.42 1.12 -10.28
CA SER A 24 16.87 0.99 -10.44
C SER A 24 17.29 -0.40 -10.94
N LEU A 25 16.43 -1.40 -10.80
CA LEU A 25 16.61 -2.76 -11.30
C LEU A 25 15.97 -3.01 -12.68
N ASP A 26 15.45 -1.97 -13.34
CA ASP A 26 14.67 -2.09 -14.59
C ASP A 26 13.48 -3.07 -14.50
N ARG A 27 12.88 -3.17 -13.32
CA ARG A 27 11.74 -4.06 -13.03
C ARG A 27 10.59 -3.30 -12.35
N PRO A 28 10.00 -2.27 -12.99
CA PRO A 28 8.90 -1.53 -12.40
C PRO A 28 7.69 -2.43 -12.15
N PHE A 29 6.90 -2.11 -11.13
CA PHE A 29 5.60 -2.75 -10.89
C PHE A 29 4.46 -1.80 -11.29
N GLU A 30 3.43 -2.37 -11.92
CA GLU A 30 2.28 -1.62 -12.44
C GLU A 30 1.10 -1.61 -11.45
N VAL A 31 1.01 -2.66 -10.64
CA VAL A 31 -0.09 -2.89 -9.71
C VAL A 31 0.45 -3.21 -8.31
N LEU A 32 -0.03 -2.48 -7.31
CA LEU A 32 0.24 -2.71 -5.90
C LEU A 32 -1.00 -3.30 -5.23
N HIS A 33 -0.89 -4.52 -4.69
CA HIS A 33 -1.95 -5.15 -3.92
C HIS A 33 -1.72 -4.94 -2.43
N LEU A 34 -2.64 -4.26 -1.75
CA LEU A 34 -2.66 -4.17 -0.29
C LEU A 34 -3.50 -5.32 0.27
N GLY A 35 -2.94 -6.08 1.22
CA GLY A 35 -3.61 -7.23 1.82
C GLY A 35 -4.92 -6.87 2.51
N THR A 36 -5.88 -7.80 2.51
CA THR A 36 -7.13 -7.66 3.29
C THR A 36 -6.88 -7.47 4.78
N CYS A 37 -5.80 -8.04 5.29
CA CYS A 37 -5.31 -7.84 6.66
C CYS A 37 -5.04 -6.37 6.99
N MET A 38 -4.58 -5.54 6.05
CA MET A 38 -4.40 -4.09 6.30
C MET A 38 -5.75 -3.38 6.44
N LYS A 39 -6.74 -3.76 5.61
CA LYS A 39 -8.09 -3.23 5.71
C LYS A 39 -8.71 -3.56 7.07
N SER A 40 -8.66 -4.82 7.46
CA SER A 40 -9.17 -5.28 8.77
C SER A 40 -8.41 -4.63 9.93
N ALA A 41 -7.08 -4.52 9.85
CA ALA A 41 -6.29 -3.87 10.89
C ALA A 41 -6.67 -2.39 11.06
N MET A 42 -6.90 -1.66 9.98
CA MET A 42 -7.28 -0.24 10.05
C MET A 42 -8.69 -0.02 10.59
N GLU A 43 -9.66 -0.87 10.19
CA GLU A 43 -11.02 -0.86 10.71
C GLU A 43 -11.06 -1.16 12.22
N MET A 44 -10.23 -2.11 12.69
CA MET A 44 -10.22 -2.54 14.09
C MET A 44 -9.33 -1.67 15.00
N ALA A 45 -8.24 -1.11 14.49
CA ALA A 45 -7.25 -0.39 15.29
C ALA A 45 -7.52 1.12 15.44
N GLY A 46 -8.64 1.63 14.91
CA GLY A 46 -8.99 3.05 15.03
C GLY A 46 -7.96 3.98 14.38
N CYS A 47 -7.36 3.56 13.27
CA CYS A 47 -6.36 4.35 12.59
C CYS A 47 -6.96 5.71 12.15
N PRO A 48 -6.31 6.85 12.42
CA PRO A 48 -6.83 8.16 12.01
C PRO A 48 -6.77 8.39 10.50
N ILE A 49 -6.06 7.51 9.77
CA ILE A 49 -5.91 7.58 8.32
C ILE A 49 -7.08 6.81 7.70
N ASN A 50 -7.79 7.44 6.77
CA ASN A 50 -8.80 6.76 5.96
C ASN A 50 -8.11 5.89 4.90
N PHE A 51 -8.54 4.63 4.80
CA PHE A 51 -7.97 3.66 3.87
C PHE A 51 -8.25 3.98 2.40
N ASP A 52 -9.42 4.58 2.11
CA ASP A 52 -9.76 5.01 0.75
C ASP A 52 -8.87 6.19 0.32
N ASP A 53 -8.60 7.11 1.23
CA ASP A 53 -7.69 8.25 0.99
C ASP A 53 -6.25 7.78 0.79
N LEU A 54 -5.83 6.72 1.50
CA LEU A 54 -4.52 6.11 1.32
C LEU A 54 -4.36 5.53 -0.10
N GLN A 55 -5.39 4.85 -0.62
CA GLN A 55 -5.38 4.33 -2.00
C GLN A 55 -5.18 5.48 -2.99
N VAL A 56 -6.01 6.53 -2.91
CA VAL A 56 -5.93 7.69 -3.81
C VAL A 56 -4.58 8.38 -3.72
N THR A 57 -4.04 8.50 -2.51
CA THR A 57 -2.72 9.13 -2.28
C THR A 57 -1.60 8.33 -2.92
N LEU A 58 -1.62 7.00 -2.78
CA LEU A 58 -0.63 6.11 -3.39
C LEU A 58 -0.72 6.15 -4.91
N GLU A 59 -1.92 6.08 -5.49
CA GLU A 59 -2.12 6.16 -6.93
C GLU A 59 -1.62 7.50 -7.51
N LYS A 60 -1.96 8.63 -6.87
CA LYS A 60 -1.51 9.97 -7.29
C LYS A 60 -0.01 10.16 -7.17
N ASN A 61 0.60 9.71 -6.06
CA ASN A 61 2.02 9.96 -5.80
C ASN A 61 2.94 9.01 -6.58
N MET A 62 2.50 7.80 -6.85
CA MET A 62 3.34 6.75 -7.43
C MET A 62 3.04 6.48 -8.91
N GLY A 63 1.86 6.87 -9.41
CA GLY A 63 1.44 6.60 -10.79
C GLY A 63 1.19 5.12 -11.07
N ILE A 64 0.90 4.34 -10.04
CA ILE A 64 0.64 2.89 -10.12
C ILE A 64 -0.82 2.62 -9.74
N LYS A 65 -1.37 1.51 -10.23
CA LYS A 65 -2.71 1.07 -9.81
C LYS A 65 -2.62 0.44 -8.41
N VAL A 66 -3.46 0.86 -7.49
CA VAL A 66 -3.52 0.25 -6.15
C VAL A 66 -4.80 -0.55 -6.03
N VAL A 67 -4.67 -1.82 -5.67
CA VAL A 67 -5.79 -2.73 -5.45
C VAL A 67 -5.87 -3.03 -3.96
N LEU A 68 -7.02 -2.73 -3.38
CA LEU A 68 -7.32 -3.05 -1.99
C LEU A 68 -7.90 -4.46 -1.89
N GLY A 69 -7.26 -5.28 -1.07
CA GLY A 69 -7.60 -6.68 -0.91
C GLY A 69 -6.84 -7.57 -1.88
N THR A 70 -6.37 -8.71 -1.37
CA THR A 70 -5.61 -9.67 -2.15
C THR A 70 -6.50 -10.64 -2.91
N HIS A 71 -7.71 -10.96 -2.42
CA HIS A 71 -8.75 -11.75 -3.11
C HIS A 71 -10.09 -11.64 -2.34
N ALA A 72 -11.22 -11.66 -3.05
CA ALA A 72 -12.53 -11.98 -2.46
C ALA A 72 -12.63 -13.50 -2.37
N TYR A 73 -12.58 -14.05 -1.16
CA TYR A 73 -13.03 -15.41 -0.88
C TYR A 73 -14.40 -15.32 -0.23
#